data_AF-A0A933M8Q6-F1
#
_entry.id   AF-A0A933M8Q6-F1
#
_cell.length_a   1.000
_cell.length_b   1.000
_cell.length_c   1.000
_cell.angle_alpha   90.00
_cell.angle_beta   90.00
_cell.angle_gamma   90.00
#
_symmetry.space_group_name_H-M   'P 1'
#
loop_
_entity.id
_entity.type
_entity.pdbx_description
1 polymer ?
#
loop_
_entity_poly.entity_id
_entity_poly.type
_entity_poly.pdbx_seq_one_letter_code
_entity_poly.pdbx_strand_id
1 'polypeptide(L)'
;MHLTLHRDRCGHQLPACEECFADFLRTGEVPARGCLGNVIDDGAPELVVKVLSGSHAGTLVITERNRDRIIYEGWTKFVRLAPRSNAASPQTRLESSQNDEPHTSA
;
A
#
# COMPACT_ATOMS: atom_id res chain seq x y z
N MET A 1 -9.41 -2.73 -2.54
CA MET A 1 -8.48 -1.81 -3.24
C MET A 1 -7.12 -1.79 -2.53
N HIS A 2 -6.02 -1.66 -3.27
CA HIS A 2 -4.66 -1.55 -2.75
C HIS A 2 -3.99 -0.24 -3.18
N LEU A 3 -3.25 0.39 -2.27
CA LEU A 3 -2.48 1.62 -2.54
C LEU A 3 -1.14 1.61 -1.80
N THR A 4 -0.14 2.27 -2.37
CA THR A 4 1.13 2.56 -1.69
C THR A 4 1.28 4.05 -1.39
N LEU A 5 1.50 4.39 -0.13
CA LEU A 5 1.85 5.74 0.33
C LEU A 5 3.37 5.82 0.57
N HIS A 6 4.07 6.58 -0.27
CA HIS A 6 5.48 6.92 -0.12
C HIS A 6 5.63 8.28 0.58
N ARG A 7 5.83 8.26 1.90
CA ARG A 7 5.94 9.48 2.70
C ARG A 7 7.13 10.36 2.27
N ASP A 8 8.22 9.74 1.86
CA ASP A 8 9.46 10.47 1.56
C ASP A 8 9.43 11.17 0.19
N ARG A 9 8.38 10.99 -0.62
CA ARG A 9 8.31 11.56 -1.98
C ARG A 9 7.78 12.99 -2.05
N CYS A 10 6.95 13.44 -1.10
CA CYS A 10 6.36 14.77 -1.17
C CYS A 10 7.12 15.84 -0.36
N GLY A 11 8.06 15.45 0.52
CA GLY A 11 8.87 16.37 1.33
C GLY A 11 8.10 17.21 2.38
N HIS A 12 6.78 17.03 2.49
CA HIS A 12 5.95 17.78 3.44
C HIS A 12 6.00 17.18 4.85
N GLN A 13 5.68 18.02 5.83
CA GLN A 13 5.53 17.61 7.23
C GLN A 13 4.35 16.64 7.40
N LEU A 14 4.39 15.84 8.46
CA LEU A 14 3.42 14.78 8.71
C LEU A 14 1.95 15.24 8.71
N PRO A 15 1.58 16.38 9.34
CA PRO A 15 0.18 16.82 9.35
C PRO A 15 -0.38 17.05 7.94
N ALA A 16 0.41 17.66 7.04
CA ALA A 16 -0.01 17.86 5.66
C ALA A 16 -0.18 16.52 4.90
N CYS A 17 0.62 15.52 5.23
CA CYS A 17 0.47 14.17 4.69
C CYS A 17 -0.83 13.50 5.19
N GLU A 18 -1.16 13.69 6.46
CA GLU A 18 -2.43 13.20 7.03
C GLU A 18 -3.64 13.87 6.39
N GLU A 19 -3.62 15.19 6.18
CA GLU A 19 -4.70 15.90 5.51
C GLU A 19 -4.89 15.45 4.05
N CYS A 20 -3.81 15.34 3.27
CA CYS A 20 -3.91 14.87 1.89
C CYS A 20 -4.48 13.46 1.80
N PHE A 21 -4.13 12.60 2.75
CA PHE A 21 -4.66 11.24 2.82
C PHE A 21 -6.12 11.23 3.27
N ALA A 22 -6.50 12.08 4.22
CA ALA A 22 -7.88 12.25 4.65
C ALA A 22 -8.77 12.74 3.49
N ASP A 23 -8.29 13.69 2.69
CA ASP A 23 -9.01 14.18 1.51
C ASP A 23 -9.21 13.07 0.47
N PHE A 24 -8.18 12.28 0.19
CA PHE A 24 -8.31 11.08 -0.64
C PHE A 24 -9.38 10.12 -0.12
N LEU A 25 -9.45 9.87 1.19
CA LEU A 25 -10.46 8.98 1.77
C LEU A 25 -11.89 9.55 1.69
N ARG A 26 -12.04 10.88 1.67
CA ARG A 26 -13.32 11.58 1.52
C ARG A 26 -13.83 11.56 0.08
N THR A 27 -12.96 11.86 -0.88
CA THR A 27 -13.35 12.05 -2.27
C THR A 27 -13.19 10.78 -3.11
N GLY A 28 -12.33 9.86 -2.69
CA GLY A 28 -11.87 8.72 -3.50
C GLY A 28 -10.93 9.12 -4.64
N GLU A 29 -10.67 10.42 -4.82
CA GLU A 29 -9.79 10.92 -5.87
C GLU A 29 -8.34 10.84 -5.40
N VAL A 30 -7.54 10.05 -6.11
CA VAL A 30 -6.09 10.00 -5.87
C VAL A 30 -5.53 11.36 -6.25
N PRO A 31 -5.03 12.16 -5.29
CA PRO A 31 -4.51 13.48 -5.64
C PRO A 31 -3.30 13.30 -6.55
N ALA A 32 -3.10 14.26 -7.46
CA ALA A 32 -1.99 14.28 -8.42
C ALA A 32 -0.62 14.56 -7.74
N ARG A 33 -0.33 13.86 -6.65
CA ARG A 33 0.89 13.95 -5.84
C ARG A 33 1.57 12.59 -5.90
N GLY A 34 2.84 12.57 -6.28
CA GLY A 34 3.62 11.33 -6.46
C GLY A 34 3.86 10.48 -5.19
N CYS A 35 3.34 10.91 -4.04
CA CYS A 35 3.39 10.16 -2.78
C CYS A 35 2.29 9.09 -2.66
N LEU A 36 1.15 9.23 -3.35
CA LEU A 36 0.12 8.19 -3.43
C LEU A 36 0.24 7.51 -4.79
N GLY A 37 0.47 6.19 -4.82
CA GLY A 37 0.70 5.47 -6.07
C GLY A 37 0.46 3.98 -5.97
N ASN A 38 0.71 3.28 -7.08
CA ASN A 38 0.44 1.84 -7.23
C ASN A 38 -0.98 1.47 -6.80
N VAL A 39 -1.95 2.22 -7.33
CA VAL A 39 -3.36 1.99 -7.05
C VAL A 39 -3.84 0.81 -7.88
N ILE A 40 -4.28 -0.24 -7.21
CA ILE A 40 -4.82 -1.45 -7.82
C ILE A 40 -6.21 -1.65 -7.23
N ASP A 41 -7.23 -1.59 -8.07
CA ASP A 41 -8.57 -1.97 -7.66
C ASP A 41 -8.78 -3.47 -7.92
N ASP A 42 -9.03 -4.20 -6.84
CA ASP A 42 -9.30 -5.63 -6.80
C ASP A 42 -10.77 -5.93 -6.49
N GLY A 43 -11.63 -4.91 -6.39
CA GLY A 43 -13.04 -5.04 -6.05
C GLY A 43 -13.32 -5.34 -4.57
N ALA A 44 -12.29 -5.41 -3.72
CA ALA A 44 -12.48 -5.64 -2.29
C ALA A 44 -13.05 -4.38 -1.59
N PRO A 45 -13.97 -4.54 -0.60
CA PRO A 45 -14.57 -3.42 0.11
C PRO A 45 -13.58 -2.68 1.02
N GLU A 46 -12.47 -3.34 1.36
CA GLU A 46 -11.41 -2.77 2.17
C GLU A 46 -10.36 -2.08 1.30
N LEU A 47 -9.83 -0.98 1.81
CA LEU A 47 -8.66 -0.32 1.25
C LEU A 47 -7.42 -0.70 2.07
N VAL A 48 -6.48 -1.39 1.45
CA VAL A 48 -5.21 -1.77 2.07
C VAL A 48 -4.11 -0.84 1.59
N VAL A 49 -3.55 -0.08 2.53
CA VAL A 49 -2.49 0.90 2.26
C VAL A 49 -1.16 0.42 2.81
N LYS A 50 -0.18 0.28 1.92
CA LYS A 50 1.21 0.08 2.29
C LYS A 50 1.88 1.43 2.50
N VAL A 51 2.24 1.76 3.73
CA VAL A 51 2.95 2.99 4.07
C VAL A 51 4.45 2.73 4.06
N LEU A 52 5.19 3.54 3.31
CA LEU A 52 6.65 3.52 3.23
C LEU A 52 7.18 4.86 3.75
N SER A 53 8.04 4.79 4.77
CA SER A 53 8.67 5.95 5.43
C SER A 53 10.13 5.63 5.73
N GLY A 54 11.03 6.02 4.82
CA GLY A 54 12.45 5.72 4.84
C GLY A 54 12.71 4.21 4.86
N SER A 55 13.45 3.78 5.88
CA SER A 55 13.73 2.36 6.16
C SER A 55 12.59 1.62 6.85
N HIS A 56 11.43 2.25 7.06
CA HIS A 56 10.28 1.65 7.73
C HIS A 56 9.11 1.43 6.78
N ALA A 57 8.30 0.41 7.08
CA ALA A 57 7.05 0.16 6.39
C ALA A 57 5.98 -0.32 7.38
N GLY A 58 4.73 -0.09 7.02
CA GLY A 58 3.58 -0.61 7.74
C GLY A 58 2.40 -0.82 6.79
N THR A 59 1.43 -1.59 7.26
CA THR A 59 0.18 -1.81 6.54
C THR A 59 -0.95 -1.18 7.35
N LEU A 60 -1.78 -0.41 6.66
CA LEU A 60 -3.00 0.18 7.18
C LEU A 60 -4.18 -0.45 6.45
N VAL A 61 -5.12 -1.02 7.20
CA VAL A 61 -6.36 -1.58 6.64
C VAL A 61 -7.51 -0.65 6.97
N ILE A 62 -8.15 -0.14 5.93
CA ILE A 62 -9.24 0.83 6.01
C ILE A 62 -10.52 0.12 5.63
N THR A 63 -11.44 0.13 6.58
CA THR A 63 -12.79 -0.43 6.49
C THR A 63 -13.78 0.71 6.63
N GLU A 64 -15.04 0.48 6.28
CA GLU A 64 -16.12 1.45 6.53
C GLU A 64 -16.15 1.91 7.99
N ARG A 65 -15.95 0.97 8.93
CA ARG A 65 -16.01 1.23 10.39
C ARG A 65 -14.92 2.18 10.90
N ASN A 66 -13.74 2.18 10.29
CA ASN A 66 -12.61 3.00 10.79
C ASN A 66 -12.25 4.17 9.88
N ARG A 67 -12.87 4.27 8.69
CA ARG A 67 -12.58 5.32 7.70
C ARG A 67 -12.71 6.72 8.29
N ASP A 68 -13.84 7.04 8.94
CA ASP A 68 -14.07 8.37 9.52
C ASP A 68 -13.05 8.69 10.62
N ARG A 69 -12.74 7.71 11.47
CA ARG A 69 -11.73 7.89 12.51
C ARG A 69 -10.34 8.15 11.91
N ILE A 70 -9.99 7.49 10.82
CA ILE A 70 -8.72 7.74 10.13
C ILE A 70 -8.69 9.15 9.51
N ILE A 71 -9.81 9.58 8.92
CA ILE A 71 -9.97 10.92 8.33
C ILE A 71 -9.76 12.02 9.37
N TYR A 72 -10.32 11.89 10.58
CA TYR A 72 -10.28 12.95 11.59
C TYR A 72 -9.16 12.80 12.63
N GLU A 73 -8.79 11.58 13.00
CA GLU A 73 -7.78 11.35 14.04
C GLU A 73 -6.35 11.22 13.49
N GLY A 74 -6.19 11.02 12.17
CA GLY A 74 -4.91 10.82 11.49
C GLY A 74 -4.53 9.35 11.34
N TRP A 75 -4.06 8.95 10.15
CA TRP A 75 -3.72 7.56 9.82
C TRP A 75 -2.57 6.99 10.66
N THR A 76 -1.72 7.86 11.22
CA THR A 76 -0.53 7.46 11.98
C THR A 76 -0.87 6.71 13.26
N LYS A 77 -2.05 6.92 13.83
CA LYS A 77 -2.55 6.19 15.01
C LYS A 77 -2.96 4.75 14.70
N PHE A 78 -3.20 4.44 13.43
CA PHE A 78 -3.77 3.17 12.98
C PHE A 78 -2.75 2.29 12.25
N VAL A 79 -1.57 2.83 11.92
CA VAL A 79 -0.50 2.09 11.28
C VAL A 79 0.65 1.88 12.24
N ARG A 80 1.18 0.65 12.26
CA ARG A 80 2.42 0.34 12.95
C ARG A 80 3.55 0.28 11.93
N LEU A 81 4.45 1.26 11.97
CA LEU A 81 5.66 1.24 11.15
C LEU A 81 6.72 0.38 11.84
N ALA A 82 7.22 -0.62 11.12
CA ALA A 82 8.32 -1.48 11.53
C ALA A 82 9.50 -1.31 10.57
N PRO A 83 10.73 -1.61 10.99
CA PRO A 83 11.87 -1.66 10.07
C PRO A 83 11.53 -2.57 8.88
N ARG A 84 11.84 -2.11 7.66
CA ARG A 84 11.71 -2.91 6.46
C ARG A 84 12.72 -4.04 6.57
N SER A 85 12.24 -5.27 6.61
CA SER A 85 13.11 -6.41 6.38
C SER A 85 13.62 -6.31 4.93
N ASN A 86 14.94 -6.42 4.76
CA ASN A 86 15.56 -6.56 3.43
C ASN A 86 15.23 -7.91 2.76
N ALA A 87 14.38 -8.74 3.40
CA ALA A 87 13.83 -9.92 2.78
C ALA A 87 12.88 -9.46 1.67
N ALA A 88 13.32 -9.63 0.42
CA ALA A 88 12.49 -9.52 -0.76
C ALA A 88 11.11 -10.13 -0.47
N SER A 89 10.04 -9.38 -0.76
CA SER A 89 8.69 -9.91 -0.67
C SER A 89 8.61 -11.19 -1.52
N PRO A 90 8.03 -12.29 -1.03
CA PRO A 90 7.87 -13.50 -1.82
C PRO A 90 6.76 -13.27 -2.85
N GLN A 91 7.09 -12.56 -3.93
CA GLN A 91 6.30 -12.48 -5.16
C GLN A 91 7.01 -13.17 -6.33
N THR A 92 7.87 -14.16 -6.04
CA THR A 92 8.47 -15.00 -7.07
C THR A 92 8.30 -16.46 -6.70
N ARG A 93 7.06 -16.95 -6.79
CA ARG A 93 6.77 -18.37 -7.02
C ARG A 93 5.35 -18.52 -7.57
N LEU A 94 5.15 -18.08 -8.80
CA LEU A 94 3.97 -18.43 -9.60
C LEU A 94 4.32 -18.21 -11.06
N GLU A 95 5.32 -18.95 -11.55
CA GLU A 95 5.52 -19.27 -12.97
C GLU A 95 6.70 -20.24 -13.08
N SER A 96 6.38 -21.54 -13.02
CA SER A 96 7.20 -22.66 -13.54
C SER A 96 6.41 -23.95 -13.28
N SER A 97 5.25 -24.06 -13.92
CA SER A 97 4.54 -25.34 -14.04
C SER A 97 3.92 -25.34 -15.41
N GLN A 98 4.75 -25.64 -16.42
CA GLN A 98 4.40 -26.12 -17.75
C GLN A 98 5.67 -26.26 -18.59
N ASN A 99 6.24 -27.46 -18.62
CA ASN A 99 6.23 -28.30 -19.81
C ASN A 99 6.97 -29.61 -19.48
N ASP A 100 6.15 -30.61 -19.21
CA ASP A 100 6.46 -32.02 -19.36
C ASP A 100 6.52 -32.30 -20.87
N GLU A 101 7.67 -32.71 -21.39
CA GLU A 101 7.68 -33.62 -22.54
C GLU A 101 8.92 -34.53 -22.45
N PRO A 102 8.74 -35.86 -22.52
CA PRO A 102 9.83 -36.83 -22.59
C PRO A 102 10.08 -37.20 -24.05
N HIS A 103 11.26 -36.92 -24.60
CA HIS A 103 11.68 -37.57 -25.83
C HIS A 103 13.09 -38.13 -25.73
N THR A 104 13.07 -39.42 -25.36
CA THR A 104 13.99 -40.52 -25.61
C THR A 104 15.02 -40.33 -26.72
N SER A 105 16.26 -40.69 -26.38
CA SER A 105 17.41 -40.91 -27.24
C SER A 105 17.14 -41.87 -28.41
N ALA A 106 17.71 -41.56 -29.57
CA ALA A 106 18.27 -42.52 -30.52
C ALA A 106 19.39 -41.84 -31.32
#